data_AF-R7AJ61-F1
#
_entry.id   AF-R7AJ61-F1
#
_cell.length_a   1.000
_cell.length_b   1.000
_cell.length_c   1.000
_cell.angle_alpha   90.00
_cell.angle_beta   90.00
_cell.angle_gamma   90.00
#
_symmetry.space_group_name_H-M   'P 1'
#
loop_
_entity.id
_entity.type
_entity.pdbx_description
1 polymer ?
#
loop_
_entity_poly.entity_id
_entity_poly.type
_entity_poly.pdbx_seq_one_letter_code
_entity_poly.pdbx_strand_id
1 'polypeptide(L)'
;MEPTFKQSGSRGQMTIEFALLFPVMLMIALIACNSILFLSECASFDRIFRESVCVFAPSPASEETTGQICAHIEEALAQVSERDYLSCSVSASEDQGGLTTYTATLAFTPTIFGAYPLRRVFDVELSPIEHPITMSVDSYKPGVFV
;
A
#
# COMPACT_ATOMS: atom_id res chain seq x y z
N MET A 1 -11.51 -66.11 23.35
CA MET A 1 -12.31 -64.93 23.68
C MET A 1 -11.45 -63.72 23.35
N GLU A 2 -11.42 -63.33 22.08
CA GLU A 2 -10.64 -62.17 21.63
C GLU A 2 -11.43 -60.89 21.90
N PRO A 3 -10.83 -59.87 22.52
CA PRO A 3 -11.50 -58.59 22.68
C PRO A 3 -11.51 -57.84 21.34
N THR A 4 -12.69 -57.68 20.76
CA THR A 4 -12.94 -56.81 19.61
C THR A 4 -12.65 -55.35 20.01
N PHE A 5 -11.53 -54.79 19.53
CA PHE A 5 -11.24 -53.36 19.66
C PHE A 5 -12.27 -52.58 18.84
N LYS A 6 -13.22 -51.96 19.54
CA LYS A 6 -14.32 -51.19 18.95
C LYS A 6 -13.73 -49.90 18.34
N GLN A 7 -13.59 -49.88 17.03
CA GLN A 7 -13.05 -48.77 16.24
C GLN A 7 -14.04 -47.58 16.24
N SER A 8 -14.03 -46.78 17.31
CA SER A 8 -14.80 -45.54 17.43
C SER A 8 -13.96 -44.30 17.05
N GLY A 9 -13.12 -44.39 16.01
CA GLY A 9 -12.13 -43.35 15.66
C GLY A 9 -12.56 -42.39 14.54
N SER A 10 -13.50 -42.76 13.67
CA SER A 10 -13.72 -42.06 12.39
C SER A 10 -14.35 -40.66 12.52
N ARG A 11 -15.26 -40.44 13.48
CA ARG A 11 -15.96 -39.15 13.60
C ARG A 11 -15.15 -38.06 14.33
N GLY A 12 -14.23 -38.45 15.21
CA GLY A 12 -13.36 -37.51 15.93
C GLY A 12 -12.11 -37.13 15.12
N GLN A 13 -11.59 -38.05 14.30
CA GLN A 13 -10.39 -37.82 13.50
C GLN A 13 -10.57 -36.69 12.49
N MET A 14 -11.70 -36.64 11.78
CA MET A 14 -11.98 -35.56 10.81
C MET A 14 -12.09 -34.18 11.50
N THR A 15 -12.61 -34.12 12.72
CA THR A 15 -12.68 -32.87 13.50
C THR A 15 -11.30 -32.43 13.99
N ILE A 16 -10.42 -33.37 14.36
CA ILE A 16 -9.06 -33.08 14.80
C ILE A 16 -8.22 -32.56 13.61
N GLU A 17 -8.35 -33.18 12.44
CA GLU A 17 -7.69 -32.72 11.20
C GLU A 17 -8.17 -31.31 10.83
N PHE A 18 -9.47 -31.04 10.89
CA PHE A 18 -10.01 -29.70 10.66
C PHE A 18 -9.52 -28.68 11.70
N ALA A 19 -9.48 -29.04 12.99
CA ALA A 19 -9.03 -28.14 14.05
C ALA A 19 -7.56 -27.73 13.90
N LEU A 20 -6.73 -28.60 13.31
CA LEU A 20 -5.33 -28.30 12.99
C LEU A 20 -5.18 -27.48 11.71
N LEU A 21 -5.97 -27.76 10.68
CA LEU A 21 -5.91 -27.05 9.39
C LEU A 21 -6.55 -25.67 9.44
N PHE A 22 -7.61 -25.50 10.23
CA PHE A 22 -8.36 -24.26 10.34
C PHE A 22 -7.49 -23.04 10.70
N PRO A 23 -6.64 -23.05 11.76
CA PRO A 23 -5.79 -21.90 12.07
C PRO A 23 -4.76 -21.61 10.98
N VAL A 24 -4.24 -22.63 10.30
CA VAL A 24 -3.30 -22.46 9.18
C VAL A 24 -4.00 -21.78 8.00
N MET A 25 -5.18 -22.25 7.63
CA MET A 25 -5.99 -21.65 6.56
C MET A 25 -6.39 -20.21 6.90
N LEU A 26 -6.70 -19.93 8.17
CA LEU A 26 -7.02 -18.58 8.63
C LEU A 26 -5.83 -17.64 8.52
N MET A 27 -4.61 -18.08 8.86
CA MET A 27 -3.39 -17.29 8.67
C MET A 27 -3.10 -17.03 7.19
N ILE A 28 -3.25 -18.03 6.33
CA ILE A 28 -3.07 -17.86 4.88
C ILE A 28 -4.09 -16.86 4.34
N ALA A 29 -5.36 -16.98 4.73
CA ALA A 29 -6.41 -16.05 4.32
C ALA A 29 -6.11 -14.62 4.79
N LEU A 30 -5.65 -14.44 6.03
CA LEU A 30 -5.27 -13.14 6.57
C LEU A 30 -4.14 -12.50 5.76
N ILE A 31 -3.09 -13.26 5.42
CA ILE A 31 -1.97 -12.80 4.59
C ILE A 31 -2.48 -12.43 3.20
N ALA A 32 -3.24 -13.32 2.56
CA ALA A 32 -3.77 -13.11 1.21
C ALA A 32 -4.67 -11.87 1.13
N CYS A 33 -5.58 -11.67 2.09
CA CYS A 33 -6.41 -10.47 2.16
C CYS A 33 -5.55 -9.20 2.27
N ASN A 34 -4.55 -9.19 3.15
CA ASN A 34 -3.65 -8.05 3.30
C ASN A 34 -2.83 -7.78 2.03
N SER A 35 -2.33 -8.82 1.37
CA SER A 35 -1.59 -8.68 0.11
C SER A 35 -2.48 -8.12 -1.01
N ILE A 36 -3.71 -8.60 -1.15
CA ILE A 36 -4.65 -8.11 -2.17
C ILE A 36 -5.01 -6.65 -1.89
N LEU A 37 -5.30 -6.29 -0.63
CA LEU A 37 -5.57 -4.91 -0.24
C LEU A 37 -4.38 -4.01 -0.55
N PHE A 38 -3.18 -4.39 -0.12
CA PHE A 38 -1.96 -3.63 -0.40
C PHE A 38 -1.75 -3.42 -1.90
N LEU A 39 -1.84 -4.48 -2.71
CA LEU A 39 -1.66 -4.38 -4.16
C LEU A 39 -2.73 -3.51 -4.83
N SER A 40 -3.98 -3.59 -4.36
CA SER A 40 -5.07 -2.74 -4.84
C SER A 40 -4.80 -1.26 -4.57
N GLU A 41 -4.36 -0.93 -3.35
CA GLU A 41 -4.05 0.45 -2.97
C GLU A 41 -2.79 0.95 -3.68
N CYS A 42 -1.76 0.12 -3.84
CA CYS A 42 -0.59 0.45 -4.66
C CYS A 42 -0.96 0.76 -6.11
N ALA A 43 -1.87 -0.02 -6.72
CA ALA A 43 -2.32 0.21 -8.09
C ALA A 43 -3.13 1.52 -8.22
N SER A 44 -3.99 1.82 -7.24
CA SER A 44 -4.73 3.08 -7.18
C SER A 44 -3.77 4.27 -7.02
N PHE A 45 -2.84 4.16 -6.08
CA PHE A 45 -1.81 5.14 -5.78
C PHE A 45 -0.90 5.43 -6.98
N ASP A 46 -0.33 4.41 -7.63
CA ASP A 46 0.53 4.56 -8.82
C ASP A 46 -0.21 5.28 -9.96
N ARG A 47 -1.48 4.92 -10.19
CA ARG A 47 -2.31 5.58 -11.20
C ARG A 47 -2.52 7.05 -10.89
N ILE A 48 -2.96 7.38 -9.68
CA ILE A 48 -3.27 8.77 -9.28
C ILE A 48 -1.99 9.60 -9.27
N PHE A 49 -0.88 9.07 -8.75
CA PHE A 49 0.40 9.75 -8.75
C PHE A 49 0.86 10.10 -10.17
N ARG A 50 0.86 9.13 -11.09
CA ARG A 50 1.26 9.36 -12.49
C ARG A 50 0.33 10.35 -13.20
N GLU A 51 -0.97 10.26 -12.96
CA GLU A 51 -1.97 11.17 -13.53
C GLU A 51 -1.73 12.60 -13.04
N SER A 52 -1.59 12.80 -11.73
CA SER A 52 -1.30 14.12 -11.13
C SER A 52 0.03 14.69 -11.62
N VAL A 53 1.10 13.89 -11.63
CA VAL A 53 2.40 14.36 -12.14
C VAL A 53 2.31 14.76 -13.61
N CYS A 54 1.61 13.99 -14.45
CA CYS A 54 1.41 14.34 -15.86
C CYS A 54 0.55 15.59 -16.08
N VAL A 55 -0.32 15.94 -15.14
CA VAL A 55 -1.17 17.14 -15.22
C VAL A 55 -0.42 18.39 -14.73
N PHE A 56 0.25 18.30 -13.59
CA PHE A 56 0.84 19.47 -12.92
C PHE A 56 2.29 19.75 -13.31
N ALA A 57 3.09 18.71 -13.61
CA ALA A 57 4.53 18.89 -13.83
C ALA A 57 4.95 19.43 -15.21
N PRO A 58 4.29 19.11 -16.35
CA PRO A 58 4.81 19.52 -17.67
C PRO A 58 4.75 21.02 -17.94
N SER A 59 3.80 21.74 -17.34
CA SER A 59 3.60 23.17 -17.54
C SER A 59 3.08 23.80 -16.25
N PRO A 60 3.95 24.00 -15.24
CA PRO A 60 3.57 24.71 -14.04
C PRO A 60 3.09 26.12 -14.41
N ALA A 61 2.07 26.64 -13.70
CA ALA A 61 1.67 28.03 -13.87
C ALA A 61 2.90 28.93 -13.62
N SER A 62 2.99 30.09 -14.28
CA SER A 62 4.21 30.90 -14.34
C SER A 62 4.77 31.39 -12.99
N GLU A 63 4.07 31.14 -11.88
CA GLU A 63 4.46 31.46 -10.50
C GLU A 63 4.45 30.23 -9.57
N GLU A 64 4.13 29.03 -10.08
CA GLU A 64 3.97 27.84 -9.26
C GLU A 64 5.33 27.19 -8.95
N THR A 65 5.63 27.06 -7.66
CA THR A 65 6.87 26.46 -7.17
C THR A 65 6.74 24.93 -7.12
N THR A 66 7.85 24.20 -7.26
CA THR A 66 7.92 22.74 -7.09
C THR A 66 7.21 22.24 -5.81
N GLY A 67 7.26 23.01 -4.72
CA GLY A 67 6.53 22.71 -3.48
C GLY A 67 5.01 22.80 -3.57
N GLN A 68 4.47 23.70 -4.41
CA GLN A 68 3.03 23.80 -4.66
C GLN A 68 2.53 22.64 -5.52
N ILE A 69 3.32 22.22 -6.51
CA ILE A 69 3.05 21.01 -7.31
C ILE A 69 3.02 19.77 -6.41
N CYS A 70 3.97 19.65 -5.48
CA CYS A 70 3.93 18.59 -4.46
C CYS A 70 2.66 18.61 -3.63
N ALA A 71 2.22 19.79 -3.17
CA ALA A 71 1.00 19.93 -2.39
C ALA A 71 -0.26 19.52 -3.20
N HIS A 72 -0.32 19.87 -4.48
CA HIS A 72 -1.40 19.43 -5.37
C HIS A 72 -1.41 17.92 -5.61
N ILE A 73 -0.22 17.31 -5.77
CA ILE A 73 -0.09 15.85 -5.88
C ILE A 73 -0.49 15.18 -4.57
N GLU A 74 -0.10 15.73 -3.42
CA GLU A 74 -0.46 15.22 -2.09
C GLU A 74 -1.96 15.33 -1.82
N GLU A 75 -2.60 16.45 -2.20
CA GLU A 75 -4.05 16.63 -2.14
C GLU A 75 -4.79 15.61 -3.02
N ALA A 76 -4.30 15.37 -4.25
CA ALA A 76 -4.87 14.34 -5.12
C ALA A 76 -4.69 12.92 -4.56
N LEU A 77 -3.61 12.67 -3.80
CA LEU A 77 -3.37 11.39 -3.12
C LEU A 77 -4.12 11.26 -1.80
N ALA A 78 -4.63 12.35 -1.22
CA ALA A 78 -5.43 12.32 0.01
C ALA A 78 -6.68 11.43 -0.11
N GLN A 79 -7.24 11.31 -1.32
CA GLN A 79 -8.36 10.39 -1.59
C GLN A 79 -8.01 8.91 -1.36
N VAL A 80 -6.74 8.53 -1.54
CA VAL A 80 -6.23 7.19 -1.22
C VAL A 80 -5.93 7.09 0.27
N SER A 81 -5.41 8.17 0.86
CA SER A 81 -5.05 8.23 2.28
C SER A 81 -6.24 8.39 3.25
N GLU A 82 -7.49 8.44 2.77
CA GLU A 82 -8.70 8.51 3.61
C GLU A 82 -8.87 7.27 4.52
N ARG A 83 -8.22 6.17 4.16
CA ARG A 83 -8.26 4.92 4.94
C ARG A 83 -7.30 4.99 6.13
N ASP A 84 -7.79 4.67 7.33
CA ASP A 84 -6.99 4.61 8.59
C ASP A 84 -5.73 3.73 8.54
N TYR A 85 -5.66 2.81 7.57
CA TYR A 85 -4.55 1.90 7.35
C TYR A 85 -3.56 2.38 6.28
N LEU A 86 -3.73 3.57 5.72
CA LEU A 86 -2.87 4.15 4.68
C LEU A 86 -2.35 5.52 5.10
N SER A 87 -1.11 5.82 4.73
CA SER A 87 -0.57 7.18 4.76
C SER A 87 0.29 7.43 3.52
N CYS A 88 0.09 8.57 2.88
CA CYS A 88 0.87 8.97 1.70
C CYS A 88 1.80 10.15 2.08
N SER A 89 2.97 10.21 1.44
CA SER A 89 3.86 11.38 1.52
C SER A 89 4.44 11.65 0.14
N VAL A 90 4.62 12.92 -0.21
CA VAL A 90 5.17 13.35 -1.50
C VAL A 90 6.38 14.25 -1.25
N SER A 91 7.40 14.11 -2.08
CA SER A 91 8.62 14.91 -2.03
C SER A 91 9.12 15.15 -3.45
N ALA A 92 9.73 16.29 -3.71
CA ALA A 92 10.36 16.58 -4.98
C ALA A 92 11.82 16.99 -4.79
N SER A 93 12.65 16.59 -5.74
CA SER A 93 14.05 16.99 -5.83
C SER A 93 14.32 17.45 -7.26
N GLU A 94 14.86 18.65 -7.40
CA GLU A 94 15.41 19.12 -8.68
C GLU A 94 16.79 18.50 -8.87
N ASP A 95 17.02 17.93 -10.05
CA ASP A 95 18.32 17.40 -10.45
C ASP A 95 19.14 18.49 -11.16
N GLN A 96 20.46 18.32 -11.17
CA GLN A 96 21.41 19.27 -11.77
C GLN A 96 21.21 19.47 -13.29
N GLY A 97 20.41 18.62 -13.94
CA GLY A 97 20.05 18.73 -15.36
C GLY A 97 18.78 19.52 -15.68
N GLY A 98 18.14 20.19 -14.70
CA GLY A 98 16.88 20.92 -14.91
C GLY A 98 15.62 20.03 -14.88
N LEU A 99 15.79 18.74 -14.64
CA LEU A 99 14.72 17.76 -14.44
C LEU A 99 14.22 17.82 -12.99
N THR A 100 12.92 17.77 -12.79
CA THR A 100 12.30 17.66 -11.47
C THR A 100 11.88 16.21 -11.22
N THR A 101 12.42 15.59 -10.18
CA THR A 101 12.07 14.23 -9.77
C THR A 101 11.07 14.27 -8.62
N TYR A 102 9.86 13.81 -8.87
CA TYR A 102 8.82 13.63 -7.86
C TYR A 102 8.90 12.21 -7.30
N THR A 103 8.92 12.10 -5.97
CA THR A 103 8.91 10.84 -5.22
C THR A 103 7.67 10.82 -4.35
N ALA A 104 6.85 9.79 -4.43
CA ALA A 104 5.75 9.58 -3.50
C ALA A 104 5.90 8.23 -2.79
N THR A 105 5.55 8.18 -1.51
CA THR A 105 5.65 6.98 -0.68
C THR A 105 4.28 6.67 -0.08
N LEU A 106 3.79 5.46 -0.34
CA LEU A 106 2.60 4.89 0.29
C LEU A 106 3.02 3.98 1.45
N ALA A 107 2.59 4.26 2.67
CA ALA A 107 2.76 3.35 3.80
C ALA A 107 1.44 2.65 4.13
N PHE A 108 1.47 1.32 4.17
CA PHE A 108 0.34 0.45 4.43
C PHE A 108 0.49 -0.25 5.78
N THR A 109 -0.52 -0.10 6.63
CA THR A 109 -0.64 -0.84 7.88
C THR A 109 -1.51 -2.09 7.65
N PRO A 110 -1.02 -3.30 7.94
CA PRO A 110 -1.84 -4.52 7.82
C PRO A 110 -3.13 -4.41 8.64
N THR A 111 -4.19 -5.10 8.22
CA THR A 111 -5.51 -5.08 8.88
C THR A 111 -5.99 -6.49 9.24
N ILE A 112 -6.88 -6.59 10.22
CA ILE A 112 -7.68 -7.80 10.43
C ILE A 112 -8.82 -7.78 9.42
N PHE A 113 -8.64 -8.51 8.32
CA PHE A 113 -9.65 -8.67 7.27
C PHE A 113 -10.23 -7.35 6.73
N GLY A 114 -9.41 -6.29 6.62
CA GLY A 114 -9.85 -4.99 6.12
C GLY A 114 -10.63 -4.13 7.12
N ALA A 115 -10.88 -4.60 8.35
CA ALA A 115 -11.72 -3.89 9.32
C ALA A 115 -10.92 -2.98 10.26
N TYR A 116 -9.82 -3.48 10.83
CA TYR A 116 -9.05 -2.75 11.85
C TYR A 116 -7.56 -2.81 11.59
N PRO A 117 -6.83 -1.69 11.68
CA PRO A 117 -5.38 -1.67 11.52
C PRO A 117 -4.67 -2.42 12.65
N LEU A 118 -3.83 -3.37 12.28
CA LEU A 118 -2.96 -4.13 13.16
C LEU A 118 -1.64 -3.39 13.36
N ARG A 119 -1.66 -2.45 14.31
CA ARG A 119 -0.44 -1.74 14.73
C ARG A 119 0.38 -2.53 15.75
N ARG A 120 -0.28 -3.40 16.54
CA ARG A 120 0.37 -4.17 17.60
C ARG A 120 -0.16 -5.58 17.66
N VAL A 121 0.74 -6.56 17.67
CA VAL A 121 0.42 -7.99 17.83
C VAL A 121 1.39 -8.56 18.86
N PHE A 122 0.86 -9.18 19.93
CA PHE A 122 1.67 -9.73 21.03
C PHE A 122 2.71 -8.76 21.61
N ASP A 123 2.32 -7.49 21.81
CA ASP A 123 3.18 -6.41 22.31
C ASP A 123 4.33 -5.98 21.37
N VAL A 124 4.37 -6.52 20.16
CA VAL A 124 5.30 -6.09 19.10
C VAL A 124 4.59 -5.08 18.20
N GLU A 125 5.19 -3.91 18.03
CA GLU A 125 4.73 -2.93 17.03
C GLU A 125 5.09 -3.39 15.63
N LEU A 126 4.09 -3.44 14.76
CA LEU A 126 4.25 -3.82 13.37
C LEU A 126 4.66 -2.59 12.59
N SER A 127 5.80 -2.67 11.91
CA SER A 127 6.23 -1.61 10.99
C SER A 127 5.33 -1.60 9.76
N PRO A 128 4.85 -0.42 9.32
CA PRO A 128 4.13 -0.29 8.06
C PRO A 128 4.97 -0.78 6.88
N ILE A 129 4.30 -1.27 5.83
CA ILE A 129 4.94 -1.64 4.57
C ILE A 129 4.95 -0.40 3.68
N GLU A 130 6.13 0.03 3.26
CA GLU A 130 6.30 1.21 2.41
C GLU A 130 6.47 0.84 0.93
N HIS A 131 5.79 1.58 0.05
CA HIS A 131 5.92 1.49 -1.39
C HIS A 131 6.29 2.86 -1.97
N PRO A 132 7.58 3.10 -2.30
CA PRO A 132 8.02 4.30 -2.96
C PRO A 132 7.85 4.21 -4.49
N ILE A 133 7.43 5.31 -5.11
CA ILE A 133 7.43 5.52 -6.55
C ILE A 133 8.12 6.83 -6.90
N THR A 134 8.88 6.83 -8.01
CA THR A 134 9.59 8.01 -8.52
C THR A 134 9.23 8.28 -9.97
N MET A 135 9.11 9.55 -10.33
CA MET A 135 8.91 10.01 -11.70
C MET A 135 9.67 11.32 -11.93
N SER A 136 10.56 11.32 -12.93
CA SER A 136 11.30 12.51 -13.35
C SER A 136 10.62 13.16 -14.55
N VAL A 137 10.42 14.48 -14.48
CA VAL A 137 9.77 15.28 -15.52
C VAL A 137 10.63 16.47 -15.87
N ASP A 138 10.72 16.78 -17.16
CA ASP A 138 11.27 18.02 -17.67
C ASP A 138 10.18 19.08 -17.66
N SER A 139 10.29 20.05 -16.75
CA SER A 139 9.27 21.08 -16.57
C SER A 139 9.50 22.19 -17.59
N TYR A 140 8.62 22.31 -18.59
CA TYR A 140 8.75 23.36 -19.59
C TYR A 140 8.41 24.72 -18.97
N LYS A 141 9.40 25.62 -18.91
CA LYS A 141 9.18 27.03 -18.52
C LYS A 141 9.00 27.89 -19.77
N PRO A 142 7.79 28.42 -20.05
CA PRO A 142 7.56 29.26 -21.22
C PRO A 142 8.43 30.51 -21.15
N GLY A 143 9.28 30.71 -22.17
CA GLY A 143 10.24 31.82 -22.26
C GLY A 143 11.71 31.42 -22.15
N VAL A 144 12.02 30.17 -21.79
CA VAL A 144 13.37 29.59 -21.87
C VAL A 144 13.43 28.71 -23.11
N PHE A 145 14.02 29.22 -24.19
CA PHE A 145 14.40 28.37 -25.33
C PHE A 145 15.76 27.76 -24.98
N VAL A 146 15.81 26.43 -24.87
CA VAL A 146 17.07 25.66 -24.78
C VAL A 146 17.61 25.42 -26.17
#